data_AF-A0A1Q4H608-F1
#
_entry.id   AF-A0A1Q4H608-F1
#
_cell.length_a   1.000
_cell.length_b   1.000
_cell.length_c   1.000
_cell.angle_alpha   90.00
_cell.angle_beta   90.00
_cell.angle_gamma   90.00
#
_symmetry.space_group_name_H-M   'P 1'
#
loop_
_entity.id
_entity.type
_entity.pdbx_description
1 polymer ?
#
loop_
_entity_poly.entity_id
_entity_poly.type
_entity_poly.pdbx_seq_one_letter_code
_entity_poly.pdbx_strand_id
1 'polypeptide(L)'
;MTSVSETEVAWELLACHRQCLTVAEWHAVSINLAIGEHQMAVHDILTAVVREREPITAASAQRLAEVIRVYEYGTAVSALLDEAIDNTHRIHSARLVATPRPRSPRPVHAE
;
A
#
# COMPACT_ATOMS: atom_id res chain seq x y z
N MET A 1 -8.64 -12.16 21.55
CA MET A 1 -7.67 -11.46 20.68
C MET A 1 -7.50 -12.34 19.45
N THR A 2 -8.03 -11.94 18.31
CA THR A 2 -7.78 -12.62 17.03
C THR A 2 -6.34 -12.31 16.64
N SER A 3 -5.45 -13.29 16.68
CA SER A 3 -4.07 -13.14 16.21
C SER A 3 -4.08 -12.85 14.71
N VAL A 4 -3.46 -11.76 14.28
CA VAL A 4 -3.29 -11.46 12.85
C VAL A 4 -2.37 -12.51 12.25
N SER A 5 -2.86 -13.25 11.25
CA SER A 5 -2.09 -14.28 10.55
C SER A 5 -1.22 -13.66 9.46
N GLU A 6 0.09 -13.89 9.51
CA GLU A 6 1.02 -13.40 8.48
C GLU A 6 0.64 -13.91 7.08
N THR A 7 0.18 -15.16 6.98
CA THR A 7 -0.24 -15.77 5.72
C THR A 7 -1.44 -15.05 5.14
N GLU A 8 -2.46 -14.78 5.96
CA GLU A 8 -3.66 -14.06 5.51
C GLU A 8 -3.31 -12.65 5.03
N VAL A 9 -2.50 -11.93 5.79
CA VAL A 9 -2.07 -10.57 5.43
C VAL A 9 -1.25 -10.57 4.14
N ALA A 10 -0.35 -11.52 3.95
CA ALA A 10 0.49 -11.59 2.76
C ALA A 10 -0.32 -11.92 1.50
N TRP A 11 -1.30 -12.83 1.59
CA TRP A 11 -2.22 -13.12 0.49
C TRP A 11 -3.18 -11.96 0.19
N GLU A 12 -3.69 -11.28 1.22
CA GLU A 12 -4.52 -10.07 1.06
C GLU A 12 -3.73 -8.98 0.33
N LEU A 13 -2.47 -8.75 0.72
CA LEU A 13 -1.60 -7.76 0.11
C LEU A 13 -1.35 -8.06 -1.37
N LEU A 14 -1.11 -9.33 -1.72
CA LEU A 14 -0.97 -9.76 -3.12
C LEU A 14 -2.25 -9.50 -3.93
N ALA A 15 -3.41 -9.79 -3.35
CA ALA A 15 -4.70 -9.60 -4.02
C ALA A 15 -4.98 -8.12 -4.30
N CYS A 16 -4.69 -7.23 -3.33
CA CYS A 16 -4.92 -5.79 -3.45
C CYS A 16 -3.96 -5.11 -4.43
N HIS A 17 -2.72 -5.59 -4.54
CA HIS A 17 -1.65 -4.92 -5.29
C HIS A 17 -1.15 -5.71 -6.50
N ARG A 18 -1.90 -6.72 -6.96
CA ARG A 18 -1.56 -7.53 -8.14
C ARG A 18 -1.16 -6.68 -9.35
N GLN A 19 -1.85 -5.57 -9.58
CA GLN A 19 -1.61 -4.65 -10.71
C GLN A 19 -0.24 -3.98 -10.68
N CYS A 20 0.44 -3.94 -9.53
CA CYS A 20 1.78 -3.35 -9.40
C CYS A 20 2.89 -4.30 -9.86
N LEU A 21 2.57 -5.60 -9.95
CA LEU A 21 3.52 -6.66 -10.25
C LEU A 21 3.52 -6.95 -11.75
N THR A 22 4.71 -7.15 -12.29
CA THR A 22 4.88 -7.83 -13.58
C THR A 22 4.44 -9.29 -13.47
N VAL A 23 4.22 -9.95 -14.61
CA VAL A 23 3.85 -11.38 -14.63
C VAL A 23 4.90 -12.25 -13.91
N ALA A 24 6.19 -11.94 -14.10
CA ALA A 24 7.28 -12.67 -13.46
C ALA A 24 7.30 -12.47 -11.93
N GLU A 25 7.15 -11.22 -11.47
CA GLU A 25 7.07 -10.90 -10.04
C GLU A 25 5.85 -11.55 -9.40
N TRP A 26 4.68 -11.50 -10.06
CA TRP A 26 3.47 -12.15 -9.57
C TRP A 26 3.66 -13.67 -9.39
N HIS A 27 4.31 -14.35 -10.34
CA HIS A 27 4.62 -15.77 -10.20
C HIS A 27 5.61 -16.03 -9.05
N ALA A 28 6.68 -15.25 -8.95
CA ALA A 28 7.67 -15.40 -7.88
C ALA A 28 7.04 -15.22 -6.49
N VAL A 29 6.26 -14.15 -6.31
CA VAL A 29 5.52 -13.88 -5.07
C VAL A 29 4.53 -15.01 -4.75
N SER A 30 3.76 -15.48 -5.73
CA SER A 30 2.79 -16.55 -5.52
C SER A 30 3.45 -17.86 -5.08
N ILE A 31 4.63 -18.17 -5.64
CA ILE A 31 5.43 -19.34 -5.24
C ILE A 31 5.93 -19.15 -3.81
N ASN A 32 6.53 -18.00 -3.49
CA ASN A 32 7.01 -17.70 -2.14
C ASN A 32 5.90 -17.84 -1.09
N LEU A 33 4.71 -17.32 -1.36
CA LEU A 33 3.55 -17.48 -0.48
C LEU A 33 3.14 -18.96 -0.33
N ALA A 34 3.16 -19.74 -1.41
CA ALA A 34 2.79 -21.14 -1.38
C ALA A 34 3.77 -22.02 -0.57
N ILE A 35 5.05 -21.64 -0.50
CA ILE A 35 6.07 -22.36 0.27
C ILE A 35 6.30 -21.78 1.67
N GLY A 36 5.55 -20.75 2.07
CA GLY A 36 5.63 -20.15 3.41
C GLY A 36 6.69 -19.05 3.57
N GLU A 37 7.29 -18.58 2.49
CA GLU A 37 8.27 -17.48 2.47
C GLU A 37 7.55 -16.11 2.48
N HIS A 38 6.73 -15.88 3.51
CA HIS A 38 5.84 -14.70 3.60
C HIS A 38 6.62 -13.39 3.65
N GLN A 39 7.74 -13.35 4.38
CA GLN A 39 8.56 -12.13 4.49
C GLN A 39 9.14 -11.70 3.14
N MET A 40 9.66 -12.64 2.34
CA MET A 40 10.16 -12.34 0.99
C MET A 40 9.02 -11.90 0.07
N ALA A 41 7.88 -12.59 0.11
CA ALA A 41 6.71 -12.21 -0.66
C ALA A 41 6.23 -10.79 -0.33
N VAL A 42 6.13 -10.44 0.95
CA VAL A 42 5.76 -9.10 1.42
C VAL A 42 6.77 -8.05 0.97
N HIS A 43 8.07 -8.35 1.09
CA HIS A 43 9.14 -7.45 0.61
C HIS A 43 8.97 -7.13 -0.88
N ASP A 44 8.77 -8.15 -1.71
CA ASP A 44 8.66 -8.00 -3.16
C ASP A 44 7.38 -7.24 -3.55
N ILE A 45 6.27 -7.52 -2.88
CA ILE A 45 5.02 -6.77 -3.07
C ILE A 45 5.20 -5.30 -2.70
N LEU A 46 5.76 -5.00 -1.52
CA LEU A 46 5.97 -3.61 -1.11
C LEU A 46 6.94 -2.86 -2.02
N THR A 47 7.98 -3.54 -2.51
CA THR A 47 8.91 -2.98 -3.51
C THR A 47 8.15 -2.55 -4.77
N ALA A 48 7.24 -3.39 -5.27
CA ALA A 48 6.40 -3.06 -6.42
C ALA A 48 5.40 -1.93 -6.11
N VAL A 49 4.77 -1.94 -4.93
CA VAL A 49 3.84 -0.88 -4.50
C VAL A 49 4.53 0.47 -4.42
N VAL A 50 5.74 0.53 -3.84
CA VAL A 50 6.56 1.74 -3.77
C VAL A 50 6.96 2.22 -5.17
N ARG A 51 7.42 1.29 -6.04
CA ARG A 51 7.81 1.59 -7.42
C ARG A 51 6.68 2.24 -8.22
N GLU A 52 5.50 1.63 -8.18
CA GLU A 52 4.32 2.10 -8.93
C GLU A 52 3.57 3.24 -8.22
N ARG A 53 4.01 3.61 -7.01
CA ARG A 53 3.37 4.62 -6.14
C ARG A 53 1.88 4.32 -5.94
N GLU A 54 1.54 3.06 -5.70
CA GLU A 54 0.17 2.66 -5.43
C GLU A 54 -0.19 3.00 -3.96
N PRO A 55 -1.31 3.71 -3.68
CA PRO A 55 -1.78 3.89 -2.31
C PRO A 55 -2.12 2.59 -1.56
N ILE A 56 -1.48 2.39 -0.41
CA ILE A 56 -1.91 1.36 0.55
C ILE A 56 -3.05 1.88 1.43
N THR A 57 -4.04 1.03 1.72
CA THR A 57 -5.11 1.41 2.65
C THR A 57 -4.58 1.46 4.09
N ALA A 58 -5.14 2.36 4.91
CA ALA A 58 -4.76 2.46 6.33
C ALA A 58 -4.96 1.13 7.09
N ALA A 59 -6.00 0.37 6.74
CA ALA A 59 -6.28 -0.93 7.33
C ALA A 59 -5.20 -1.96 6.96
N SER A 60 -4.83 -2.06 5.69
CA SER A 60 -3.76 -2.97 5.22
C SER A 60 -2.41 -2.59 5.85
N ALA A 61 -2.08 -1.30 5.90
CA ALA A 61 -0.86 -0.80 6.53
C ALA A 61 -0.79 -1.15 8.03
N GLN A 62 -1.89 -0.99 8.76
CA GLN A 62 -1.94 -1.32 10.18
C GLN A 62 -1.75 -2.82 10.42
N ARG A 63 -2.42 -3.68 9.64
CA ARG A 63 -2.27 -5.15 9.76
C ARG A 63 -0.86 -5.59 9.41
N LEU A 64 -0.25 -4.99 8.39
CA LEU A 64 1.11 -5.31 7.99
C LEU A 64 2.14 -4.84 9.03
N ALA A 65 1.95 -3.66 9.63
CA ALA A 65 2.78 -3.19 10.73
C ALA A 65 2.72 -4.14 11.95
N GLU A 66 1.53 -4.70 12.23
CA GLU A 66 1.39 -5.70 13.28
C GLU A 66 2.14 -6.99 12.96
N VAL A 67 2.04 -7.50 11.73
CA VAL A 67 2.79 -8.68 11.27
C VAL A 67 4.30 -8.45 11.37
N ILE A 68 4.81 -7.32 10.86
CA ILE A 68 6.24 -6.96 10.92
C ILE A 68 6.73 -6.98 12.37
N ARG A 69 5.93 -6.45 13.30
CA ARG A 69 6.27 -6.42 14.72
C ARG A 69 6.23 -7.80 15.38
N VAL A 70 5.24 -8.63 15.06
CA VAL A 70 5.04 -9.94 15.70
C VAL A 70 6.03 -10.99 15.18
N TYR A 71 6.29 -10.98 13.89
CA TYR A 71 7.16 -11.94 13.21
C TYR A 71 8.58 -11.38 12.96
N GLU A 72 8.87 -10.20 13.51
CA GLU A 72 10.19 -9.56 13.48
C GLU A 72 10.77 -9.44 12.06
N TYR A 73 9.95 -8.97 11.11
CA TYR A 73 10.44 -8.73 9.75
C TYR A 73 11.57 -7.70 9.77
N GLY A 74 12.56 -7.89 8.89
CA GLY A 74 13.76 -7.06 8.85
C GLY A 74 13.46 -5.58 8.57
N THR A 75 14.42 -4.71 8.95
CA THR A 75 14.31 -3.24 8.81
C THR A 75 14.02 -2.77 7.38
N ALA A 76 14.45 -3.53 6.37
CA ALA A 76 14.15 -3.25 4.97
C ALA A 76 12.63 -3.28 4.69
N VAL A 77 11.91 -4.23 5.27
CA VAL A 77 10.46 -4.35 5.07
C VAL A 77 9.71 -3.22 5.77
N SER A 78 10.13 -2.86 6.99
CA SER A 78 9.59 -1.71 7.70
C SER A 78 9.79 -0.40 6.93
N ALA A 79 10.99 -0.19 6.37
CA ALA A 79 11.28 1.00 5.57
C ALA A 79 10.42 1.08 4.31
N LEU A 80 10.18 -0.06 3.64
CA LEU A 80 9.28 -0.13 2.48
C LEU A 80 7.82 0.18 2.85
N LEU A 81 7.35 -0.28 4.02
CA LEU A 81 6.01 0.04 4.50
C LEU A 81 5.87 1.54 4.79
N ASP A 82 6.85 2.13 5.47
CA ASP A 82 6.87 3.57 5.76
C ASP A 82 6.85 4.39 4.47
N GLU A 83 7.63 3.99 3.46
CA GLU A 83 7.65 4.65 2.15
C GLU A 83 6.31 4.51 1.41
N ALA A 84 5.65 3.35 1.47
CA ALA A 84 4.33 3.14 0.88
C ALA A 84 3.25 4.02 1.55
N ILE A 85 3.30 4.17 2.87
CA ILE A 85 2.42 5.07 3.64
C ILE A 85 2.66 6.53 3.22
N ASP A 86 3.92 6.95 3.15
CA ASP A 86 4.31 8.29 2.72
C ASP A 86 3.83 8.60 1.29
N ASN A 87 3.97 7.65 0.37
CA ASN A 87 3.45 7.80 -1.00
C ASN A 87 1.93 8.01 -1.00
N THR A 88 1.20 7.27 -0.16
CA THR A 88 -0.24 7.43 0.01
C THR A 88 -0.60 8.85 0.49
N HIS A 89 0.13 9.36 1.49
CA HIS A 89 -0.06 10.73 2.00
C HIS A 89 0.21 11.79 0.93
N ARG A 90 1.26 11.62 0.11
CA ARG A 90 1.61 12.53 -0.98
C ARG A 90 0.51 12.55 -2.05
N ILE A 91 0.00 11.39 -2.45
CA ILE A 91 -1.07 11.26 -3.44
C ILE A 91 -2.35 11.93 -2.93
N HIS A 92 -2.71 11.67 -1.67
CA HIS A 92 -3.89 12.30 -1.07
C HIS A 92 -3.76 13.82 -1.01
N SER A 93 -2.60 14.32 -0.58
CA SER A 93 -2.31 15.75 -0.51
C SER A 93 -2.37 16.43 -1.88
N ALA A 94 -1.80 15.80 -2.91
CA ALA A 94 -1.84 16.32 -4.28
C ALA A 94 -3.28 16.44 -4.82
N ARG A 95 -4.16 15.48 -4.48
CA ARG A 95 -5.57 15.53 -4.89
C ARG A 95 -6.33 16.69 -4.26
N LEU A 96 -6.06 17.01 -2.98
CA LEU A 96 -6.70 18.13 -2.28
C LEU A 96 -6.29 19.50 -2.86
N VAL A 97 -5.08 19.62 -3.40
CA VAL A 97 -4.62 20.84 -4.08
C VAL A 97 -5.25 20.98 -5.47
N ALA A 98 -5.52 19.87 -6.16
CA ALA A 98 -6.05 19.85 -7.53
C ALA A 98 -7.56 20.13 -7.63
N THR A 99 -8.32 20.13 -6.53
CA THR A 99 -9.75 20.47 -6.57
C THR A 99 -9.97 21.94 -6.97
N PRO A 100 -10.64 22.23 -8.10
CA PRO A 100 -10.88 23.60 -8.53
C PRO A 100 -11.79 24.30 -7.51
N ARG A 101 -11.36 25.47 -7.04
CA ARG A 101 -12.18 26.34 -6.18
C ARG A 101 -13.55 26.54 -6.85
N PRO A 102 -14.67 26.41 -6.12
CA PRO A 102 -15.96 26.80 -6.65
C PRO A 102 -15.88 28.27 -7.07
N ARG A 103 -16.14 28.57 -8.34
CA ARG A 103 -16.21 29.95 -8.84
C ARG A 103 -17.30 30.67 -8.05
N SER A 104 -16.92 31.69 -7.29
CA SER A 104 -17.87 32.59 -6.66
C SER A 104 -18.84 33.14 -7.72
N PRO A 105 -20.16 33.14 -7.48
CA PRO A 105 -21.11 33.72 -8.42
C PRO A 105 -20.79 35.20 -8.63
N ARG A 106 -20.65 35.62 -9.88
CA ARG A 106 -20.46 37.04 -10.23
C ARG A 106 -21.68 37.82 -9.75
N PRO A 107 -21.52 38.99 -9.09
CA PRO A 107 -22.65 39.85 -8.79
C PRO A 107 -23.26 40.31 -10.12
N VAL A 108 -24.51 39.92 -10.35
CA VAL A 108 -25.36 40.52 -11.38
C VAL A 108 -25.66 41.93 -10.91
N HIS A 109 -25.09 42.92 -11.60
CA HIS A 109 -25.53 44.30 -11.45
C HIS A 109 -26.98 44.36 -11.97
N ALA A 110 -27.91 44.63 -11.06
CA ALA A 110 -29.27 45.03 -11.43
C ALA A 110 -29.21 46.50 -11.88
N GLU A 111 -29.60 46.74 -13.13
CA GLU A 111 -29.89 48.07 -13.68
C GLU A 111 -31.26 48.57 -13.21
#